data_AF-A0A1F9TGB4-F1
#
_entry.id   AF-A0A1F9TGB4-F1
#
_cell.length_a   1.000
_cell.length_b   1.000
_cell.length_c   1.000
_cell.angle_alpha   90.00
_cell.angle_beta   90.00
_cell.angle_gamma   90.00
#
_symmetry.space_group_name_H-M   'P 1'
#
loop_
_entity.id
_entity.type
_entity.pdbx_description
1 polymer ?
#
loop_
_entity_poly.entity_id
_entity_poly.type
_entity_poly.pdbx_seq_one_letter_code
_entity_poly.pdbx_strand_id
1 'polypeptide(L)'
;MKKTTILTAVFAAVLASASLAGAQAVNQDFDGKASRDFVSLKQLVTENAPEVKLDGLKADRLPGHYEPETACQTLHLIDRDGTAPTWRTTLSSDYMMQYWETDHYGNSHSYWASAASYNIQVQLKTGYRQLRDRETEYIKVCYDFYYKRESYSVTSPFTYEVIKRALPGNVSGFSLELIPLGRTPQAPEASAMELSEFSYDHASKQFTLLVKSNFSSDYYGHKVEFSVELMRDGLFDSSKGKQTYEAEINAASGSYIMKFKEGDLPKSLEAGESRAKDKKFFVKWGFSVKGTGAFVDKGRTDPVTVPQ
;
A
#
# COMPACT_ATOMS: atom_id res chain seq x y z
N MET A 1 -45.32 -8.04 8.74
CA MET A 1 -46.43 -7.18 8.25
C MET A 1 -47.22 -6.40 9.33
N LYS A 2 -46.78 -6.30 10.59
CA LYS A 2 -47.54 -5.58 11.66
C LYS A 2 -47.06 -4.14 11.97
N LYS A 3 -45.89 -3.70 11.48
CA LYS A 3 -45.31 -2.39 11.86
C LYS A 3 -45.84 -1.21 11.05
N THR A 4 -46.11 -1.39 9.75
CA THR A 4 -46.83 -0.40 8.95
C THR A 4 -48.25 -0.21 9.47
N THR A 5 -48.94 -1.31 9.82
CA THR A 5 -50.28 -1.26 10.42
C THR A 5 -50.31 -0.56 11.77
N ILE A 6 -49.27 -0.66 12.61
CA ILE A 6 -49.18 0.08 13.87
C ILE A 6 -48.92 1.57 13.63
N LEU A 7 -48.04 1.95 12.70
CA LEU A 7 -47.82 3.37 12.40
C LEU A 7 -49.07 4.02 11.79
N THR A 8 -49.77 3.32 10.89
CA THR A 8 -51.04 3.78 10.32
C THR A 8 -52.15 3.80 11.37
N ALA A 9 -52.19 2.83 12.30
CA ALA A 9 -53.18 2.82 13.39
C ALA A 9 -52.93 3.91 14.44
N VAL A 10 -51.67 4.25 14.74
CA VAL A 10 -51.33 5.36 15.64
C VAL A 10 -51.63 6.69 14.97
N PHE A 11 -51.29 6.87 13.68
CA PHE A 11 -51.68 8.08 12.94
C PHE A 11 -53.21 8.21 12.81
N ALA A 12 -53.92 7.11 12.55
CA ALA A 12 -55.38 7.09 12.48
C ALA A 12 -56.03 7.33 13.84
N ALA A 13 -55.46 6.81 14.94
CA ALA A 13 -55.96 7.06 16.29
C ALA A 13 -55.74 8.51 16.73
N VAL A 14 -54.60 9.12 16.36
CA VAL A 14 -54.32 10.55 16.62
C VAL A 14 -55.20 11.46 15.77
N LEU A 15 -55.46 11.10 14.50
CA LEU A 15 -56.41 11.83 13.66
C LEU A 15 -57.86 11.65 14.14
N ALA A 16 -58.24 10.47 14.59
CA ALA A 16 -59.56 10.20 15.14
C ALA A 16 -59.79 10.93 16.47
N SER A 17 -58.81 10.95 17.39
CA SER A 17 -58.92 11.68 18.65
C SER A 17 -58.87 13.20 18.45
N ALA A 18 -58.08 13.71 17.50
CA ALA A 18 -58.11 15.12 17.11
C ALA A 18 -59.45 15.52 16.46
N SER A 19 -60.07 14.62 15.68
CA SER A 19 -61.38 14.88 15.06
C SER A 19 -62.55 14.83 16.06
N LEU A 20 -62.45 14.02 17.11
CA LEU A 20 -63.46 13.93 18.18
C LEU A 20 -63.32 15.04 19.23
N ALA A 21 -62.10 15.43 19.61
CA ALA A 21 -61.87 16.56 20.51
C ALA A 21 -62.16 17.92 19.84
N GLY A 22 -61.89 18.03 18.53
CA GLY A 22 -62.28 19.20 17.73
C GLY A 22 -63.79 19.32 17.50
N ALA A 23 -64.55 18.21 17.56
CA ALA A 23 -66.00 18.23 17.39
C ALA A 23 -66.76 18.69 18.66
N GLN A 24 -66.16 18.61 19.85
CA GLN A 24 -66.81 19.09 21.09
C GLN A 24 -66.39 20.51 21.51
N ALA A 25 -65.29 21.04 20.98
CA ALA A 25 -64.82 22.40 21.27
C ALA A 25 -65.38 23.48 20.32
N VAL A 26 -66.14 23.09 19.28
CA VAL A 26 -66.78 24.02 18.33
C VAL A 26 -68.29 24.00 18.54
N ASN A 27 -68.75 24.39 19.73
CA ASN A 27 -70.07 25.01 19.85
C ASN A 27 -69.93 26.43 19.29
N GLN A 28 -70.05 26.57 17.98
CA GLN A 28 -70.24 27.88 17.37
C GLN A 28 -71.61 28.38 17.78
N ASP A 29 -71.61 29.30 18.75
CA ASP A 29 -72.72 30.21 19.00
C ASP A 29 -72.95 30.99 17.70
N PHE A 30 -74.03 30.68 16.97
CA PHE A 30 -74.38 31.34 15.71
C PHE A 30 -74.97 32.75 15.91
N ASP A 31 -74.97 33.26 17.14
CA ASP A 31 -75.42 34.61 17.47
C ASP A 31 -74.26 35.61 17.49
N GLY A 32 -73.64 35.82 16.33
CA GLY A 32 -73.11 37.12 15.88
C GLY A 32 -72.15 37.92 16.77
N LYS A 33 -71.57 37.36 17.84
CA LYS A 33 -70.57 38.04 18.68
C LYS A 33 -69.24 37.33 18.60
N ALA A 34 -68.33 37.92 17.81
CA ALA A 34 -66.96 37.46 17.67
C ALA A 34 -66.21 37.52 19.01
N SER A 35 -66.07 36.38 19.71
CA SER A 35 -64.99 36.20 20.68
C SER A 35 -63.73 35.77 19.92
N ARG A 36 -62.66 36.55 20.07
CA ARG A 36 -61.36 36.33 19.43
C ARG A 36 -60.43 35.62 20.41
N ASP A 37 -60.65 34.33 20.63
CA ASP A 37 -59.62 33.48 21.24
C ASP A 37 -59.43 32.24 20.36
N PHE A 38 -58.63 32.41 19.30
CA PHE A 38 -58.17 31.30 18.48
C PHE A 38 -57.12 30.52 19.27
N VAL A 39 -57.54 29.47 19.98
CA VAL A 39 -56.62 28.46 20.50
C VAL A 39 -55.96 27.79 19.29
N SER A 40 -54.63 27.92 19.17
CA SER A 40 -53.93 27.35 18.02
C SER A 40 -54.06 25.82 18.05
N LEU A 41 -54.20 25.20 16.88
CA LEU A 41 -54.25 23.74 16.74
C LEU A 41 -53.05 23.06 17.41
N LYS A 42 -51.90 23.74 17.42
CA LYS A 42 -50.69 23.28 18.13
C LYS A 42 -50.93 23.17 19.63
N GLN A 43 -51.63 24.11 20.24
CA GLN A 43 -51.96 24.10 21.67
C GLN A 43 -52.93 22.96 22.01
N LEU A 44 -54.00 22.80 21.22
CA LEU A 44 -54.97 21.70 21.37
C LEU A 44 -54.32 20.31 21.25
N VAL A 45 -53.38 20.14 20.32
CA VAL A 45 -52.63 18.89 20.14
C VAL A 45 -51.65 18.68 21.31
N THR A 46 -51.00 19.73 21.81
CA THR A 46 -50.01 19.58 22.89
C THR A 46 -50.67 19.28 24.23
N GLU A 47 -51.87 19.83 24.50
CA GLU A 47 -52.59 19.64 25.75
C GLU A 47 -53.39 18.32 25.82
N ASN A 48 -53.81 17.77 24.66
CA ASN A 48 -54.67 16.58 24.61
C ASN A 48 -54.04 15.35 23.96
N ALA A 49 -52.84 15.45 23.38
CA ALA A 49 -52.16 14.26 22.88
C ALA A 49 -51.76 13.38 24.07
N PRO A 50 -52.21 12.11 24.13
CA PRO A 50 -51.76 11.19 25.17
C PRO A 50 -50.23 11.10 25.09
N GLU A 51 -49.58 11.15 26.24
CA GLU A 51 -48.13 11.01 26.35
C GLU A 51 -47.74 9.63 25.82
N VAL A 52 -47.34 9.56 24.54
CA VAL A 52 -46.89 8.32 23.93
C VAL A 52 -45.54 8.02 24.58
N LYS A 53 -45.53 7.10 25.55
CA LYS A 53 -44.30 6.56 26.13
C LYS A 53 -43.50 5.85 25.05
N LEU A 54 -42.64 6.60 24.37
CA LEU A 54 -41.69 6.13 23.37
C LEU A 54 -40.65 5.15 23.95
N ASP A 55 -40.59 5.02 25.27
CA ASP A 55 -39.73 4.08 25.97
C ASP A 55 -39.99 2.62 25.59
N GLY A 56 -41.21 2.28 25.15
CA GLY A 56 -41.54 0.95 24.62
C GLY A 56 -41.23 0.74 23.12
N LEU A 57 -40.80 1.79 22.41
CA LEU A 57 -40.46 1.76 20.98
C LEU A 57 -38.94 1.73 20.72
N LYS A 58 -38.13 1.64 21.77
CA LYS A 58 -36.74 1.16 21.66
C LYS A 58 -36.78 -0.31 21.32
N ALA A 59 -37.15 -0.63 20.07
CA ALA A 59 -36.81 -1.91 19.50
C ALA A 59 -35.31 -2.06 19.70
N ASP A 60 -34.89 -3.12 20.39
CA ASP A 60 -33.50 -3.54 20.51
C ASP A 60 -32.95 -3.74 19.10
N ARG A 61 -32.49 -2.65 18.48
CA ARG A 61 -31.81 -2.68 17.21
C ARG A 61 -30.44 -3.25 17.54
N LEU A 62 -30.33 -4.56 17.36
CA LEU A 62 -29.06 -5.24 17.37
C LEU A 62 -28.13 -4.51 16.39
N PRO A 63 -26.85 -4.31 16.75
CA PRO A 63 -25.91 -3.60 15.90
C PRO A 63 -25.82 -4.30 14.54
N GLY A 64 -26.08 -3.57 13.46
CA GLY A 64 -25.83 -4.07 12.11
C GLY A 64 -24.33 -4.07 11.81
N HIS A 65 -23.93 -4.78 10.76
CA HIS A 65 -22.54 -4.87 10.30
C HIS A 65 -22.47 -4.74 8.78
N TYR A 66 -21.27 -4.54 8.26
CA TYR A 66 -21.03 -4.48 6.82
C TYR A 66 -20.60 -5.86 6.30
N GLU A 67 -21.13 -6.28 5.15
CA GLU A 67 -20.78 -7.53 4.48
C GLU A 67 -20.51 -7.29 2.97
N PRO A 68 -19.26 -7.43 2.51
CA PRO A 68 -18.05 -7.60 3.33
C PRO A 68 -17.72 -6.30 4.09
N GLU A 69 -17.12 -6.41 5.28
CA GLU A 69 -16.66 -5.24 6.04
C GLU A 69 -15.59 -4.45 5.27
N THR A 70 -14.66 -5.16 4.64
CA THR A 70 -13.67 -4.61 3.72
C THR A 70 -13.84 -5.24 2.34
N ALA A 71 -14.13 -4.40 1.34
CA ALA A 71 -14.13 -4.83 -0.06
C ALA A 71 -12.77 -4.52 -0.70
N CYS A 72 -12.25 -5.44 -1.50
CA CYS A 72 -10.97 -5.29 -2.19
C CYS A 72 -11.09 -5.65 -3.66
N GLN A 73 -10.34 -4.95 -4.51
CA GLN A 73 -10.14 -5.32 -5.91
C GLN A 73 -8.63 -5.34 -6.19
N THR A 74 -8.17 -6.40 -6.86
CA THR A 74 -6.78 -6.49 -7.33
C THR A 74 -6.78 -6.26 -8.83
N LEU A 75 -5.98 -5.28 -9.27
CA LEU A 75 -5.67 -5.10 -10.67
C LEU A 75 -4.39 -5.88 -10.98
N HIS A 76 -4.43 -6.57 -12.11
CA HIS A 76 -3.28 -7.25 -12.68
C HIS A 76 -2.94 -6.51 -13.98
N LEU A 77 -1.81 -5.81 -13.99
CA LEU A 77 -1.33 -5.08 -15.17
C LEU A 77 -0.15 -5.82 -15.80
N ILE A 78 -0.17 -5.93 -17.12
CA ILE A 78 0.86 -6.55 -17.96
C ILE A 78 1.38 -5.54 -18.97
N ASP A 79 2.43 -5.91 -19.70
CA ASP A 79 3.05 -5.11 -20.78
C ASP A 79 2.05 -4.58 -21.83
N ARG A 80 0.96 -5.32 -22.05
CA ARG A 80 -0.09 -4.97 -23.03
C ARG A 80 -1.07 -3.89 -22.59
N ASP A 81 -1.11 -3.54 -21.30
CA ASP A 81 -2.07 -2.54 -20.78
C ASP A 81 -1.65 -1.09 -21.06
N GLY A 82 -0.49 -0.90 -21.69
CA GLY A 82 0.06 0.40 -22.05
C GLY A 82 0.93 1.03 -20.97
N THR A 83 1.51 2.19 -21.27
CA THR A 83 2.54 2.81 -20.42
C THR A 83 2.00 3.67 -19.28
N ALA A 84 0.75 4.12 -19.38
CA ALA A 84 0.11 4.97 -18.37
C ALA A 84 -1.41 4.67 -18.24
N PRO A 85 -1.79 3.43 -17.88
CA PRO A 85 -3.20 3.07 -17.80
C PRO A 85 -3.92 3.84 -16.69
N THR A 86 -5.17 4.20 -16.99
CA THR A 86 -6.14 4.68 -16.01
C THR A 86 -7.24 3.65 -15.89
N TRP A 87 -7.54 3.26 -14.67
CA TRP A 87 -8.57 2.28 -14.37
C TRP A 87 -9.57 2.83 -13.36
N ARG A 88 -10.81 2.36 -13.43
CA ARG A 88 -11.88 2.69 -12.49
C ARG A 88 -12.59 1.43 -12.06
N THR A 89 -12.94 1.35 -10.80
CA THR A 89 -13.83 0.31 -10.27
C THR A 89 -14.77 0.87 -9.22
N THR A 90 -15.70 0.04 -8.79
CA THR A 90 -16.56 0.30 -7.65
C THR A 90 -16.37 -0.82 -6.64
N LEU A 91 -16.12 -0.46 -5.39
CA LEU A 91 -16.15 -1.39 -4.26
C LEU A 91 -17.50 -1.24 -3.59
N SER A 92 -18.13 -2.36 -3.23
CA SER A 92 -19.47 -2.40 -2.68
C SER A 92 -19.53 -3.19 -1.37
N SER A 93 -20.44 -2.81 -0.49
CA SER A 93 -20.75 -3.55 0.73
C SER A 93 -22.20 -3.32 1.13
N ASP A 94 -22.83 -4.35 1.68
CA ASP A 94 -24.18 -4.27 2.22
C ASP A 94 -24.13 -4.08 3.74
N TYR A 95 -24.91 -3.13 4.25
CA TYR A 95 -25.13 -3.01 5.69
C TYR A 95 -26.25 -3.97 6.09
N MET A 96 -25.86 -5.06 6.74
CA MET A 96 -26.72 -6.14 7.19
C MET A 96 -27.30 -5.82 8.58
N MET A 97 -28.61 -6.01 8.72
CA MET A 97 -29.31 -5.93 10.00
C MET A 97 -29.97 -7.27 10.32
N GLN A 98 -29.98 -7.64 11.60
CA GLN A 98 -30.68 -8.84 12.05
C GLN A 98 -32.16 -8.53 12.26
N TYR A 99 -33.02 -9.30 11.60
CA TYR A 99 -34.47 -9.24 11.72
C TYR A 99 -34.96 -10.49 12.45
N TRP A 100 -36.03 -10.32 13.20
CA TRP A 100 -36.75 -11.40 13.85
C TRP A 100 -38.13 -11.53 13.23
N GLU A 101 -38.45 -12.72 12.75
CA GLU A 101 -39.78 -13.08 12.28
C GLU A 101 -40.33 -14.23 13.13
N THR A 102 -41.62 -14.18 13.41
CA THR A 102 -42.34 -15.26 14.07
C THR A 102 -43.10 -16.02 13.00
N ASP A 103 -42.83 -17.32 12.86
CA ASP A 103 -43.58 -18.16 11.95
C ASP A 103 -45.02 -18.35 12.43
N HIS A 104 -45.85 -19.00 11.61
CA HIS A 104 -47.25 -19.21 11.94
C HIS A 104 -47.46 -20.21 13.11
N TYR A 105 -46.42 -20.90 13.57
CA TYR A 105 -46.43 -21.79 14.74
C TYR A 105 -46.01 -21.06 16.02
N GLY A 106 -45.64 -19.77 15.94
CA GLY A 106 -45.16 -19.01 17.09
C GLY A 106 -43.65 -19.16 17.35
N ASN A 107 -42.89 -19.87 16.51
CA ASN A 107 -41.44 -19.95 16.67
C ASN A 107 -40.81 -18.68 16.10
N SER A 108 -39.88 -18.09 16.85
CA SER A 108 -39.13 -16.92 16.39
C SER A 108 -37.84 -17.37 15.71
N HIS A 109 -37.64 -16.91 14.48
CA HIS A 109 -36.43 -17.11 13.70
C HIS A 109 -35.74 -15.76 13.50
N SER A 110 -34.41 -15.75 13.57
CA SER A 110 -33.63 -14.57 13.19
C SER A 110 -32.92 -14.79 11.86
N TYR A 111 -32.90 -13.78 11.01
CA TYR A 111 -32.12 -13.79 9.78
C TYR A 111 -31.48 -12.42 9.55
N TRP A 112 -30.36 -12.41 8.83
CA TRP A 112 -29.70 -11.18 8.40
C TRP A 112 -30.26 -10.76 7.04
N ALA A 113 -30.59 -9.49 6.88
CA ALA A 113 -30.96 -8.93 5.59
C ALA A 113 -30.26 -7.58 5.37
N SER A 114 -29.93 -7.30 4.10
CA SER A 114 -29.37 -6.01 3.69
C SER A 114 -30.41 -4.91 3.95
N ALA A 115 -30.03 -3.94 4.77
CA ALA A 115 -30.82 -2.75 5.04
C ALA A 115 -30.47 -1.61 4.08
N ALA A 116 -29.22 -1.56 3.59
CA ALA A 116 -28.74 -0.60 2.63
C ALA A 116 -27.47 -1.10 1.93
N SER A 117 -27.31 -0.77 0.64
CA SER A 117 -26.10 -1.04 -0.13
C SER A 117 -25.26 0.22 -0.27
N TYR A 118 -23.96 0.10 -0.05
CA TYR A 118 -22.98 1.18 -0.15
C TYR A 118 -21.99 0.89 -1.26
N ASN A 119 -21.75 1.89 -2.09
CA ASN A 119 -20.81 1.82 -3.20
C ASN A 119 -19.84 2.98 -3.11
N ILE A 120 -18.56 2.69 -3.31
CA ILE A 120 -17.51 3.71 -3.41
C ILE A 120 -16.72 3.52 -4.70
N GLN A 121 -16.49 4.62 -5.42
CA GLN A 121 -15.73 4.58 -6.66
C GLN A 121 -14.22 4.70 -6.36
N VAL A 122 -13.42 3.90 -7.05
CA VAL A 122 -11.96 3.97 -6.97
C VAL A 122 -11.42 4.26 -8.36
N GLN A 123 -10.66 5.33 -8.50
CA GLN A 123 -9.90 5.64 -9.71
C GLN A 123 -8.41 5.40 -9.47
N LEU A 124 -7.79 4.55 -10.28
CA LEU A 124 -6.36 4.35 -10.28
C LEU A 124 -5.77 4.99 -11.54
N LYS A 125 -4.83 5.92 -11.36
CA LYS A 125 -4.04 6.48 -12.45
C LYS A 125 -2.60 6.07 -12.23
N THR A 126 -1.98 5.51 -13.26
CA THR A 126 -0.55 5.19 -13.20
C THR A 126 0.19 6.07 -14.21
N GLY A 127 1.30 6.66 -13.76
CA GLY A 127 2.18 7.47 -14.59
C GLY A 127 2.96 6.62 -15.61
N TYR A 128 3.71 7.32 -16.47
CA TYR A 128 4.45 6.70 -17.57
C TYR A 128 5.52 5.73 -17.07
N ARG A 129 5.40 4.46 -17.47
CA ARG A 129 6.40 3.41 -17.27
C ARG A 129 6.26 2.35 -18.36
N GLN A 130 7.22 1.45 -18.46
CA GLN A 130 7.15 0.35 -19.43
C GLN A 130 7.43 -0.98 -18.74
N LEU A 131 6.41 -1.82 -18.63
CA LEU A 131 6.57 -3.22 -18.24
C LEU A 131 7.22 -4.00 -19.38
N ARG A 132 8.10 -4.93 -19.03
CA ARG A 132 8.73 -5.83 -20.01
C ARG A 132 7.89 -7.07 -20.28
N ASP A 133 8.28 -7.83 -21.29
CA ASP A 133 7.67 -9.14 -21.54
C ASP A 133 7.68 -9.98 -20.25
N ARG A 134 6.51 -10.49 -19.88
CA ARG A 134 6.24 -11.28 -18.66
C ARG A 134 6.39 -10.55 -17.33
N GLU A 135 6.62 -9.23 -17.32
CA GLU A 135 6.49 -8.45 -16.10
C GLU A 135 5.03 -8.18 -15.79
N THR A 136 4.71 -8.25 -14.51
CA THR A 136 3.35 -8.08 -14.01
C THR A 136 3.35 -7.13 -12.82
N GLU A 137 2.35 -6.27 -12.74
CA GLU A 137 2.08 -5.48 -11.54
C GLU A 137 0.76 -5.90 -10.92
N TYR A 138 0.77 -6.04 -9.60
CA TYR A 138 -0.41 -6.29 -8.80
C TYR A 138 -0.69 -5.08 -7.93
N ILE A 139 -1.83 -4.44 -8.15
CA ILE A 139 -2.26 -3.28 -7.39
C ILE A 139 -3.56 -3.67 -6.70
N LYS A 140 -3.49 -3.92 -5.39
CA LYS A 140 -4.68 -4.24 -4.59
C LYS A 140 -5.15 -2.98 -3.89
N VAL A 141 -6.39 -2.59 -4.17
CA VAL A 141 -7.08 -1.47 -3.53
C VAL A 141 -8.21 -2.02 -2.68
N CYS A 142 -8.34 -1.51 -1.46
CA CYS A 142 -9.35 -1.94 -0.51
C CYS A 142 -10.02 -0.75 0.16
N TYR A 143 -11.26 -0.94 0.56
CA TYR A 143 -12.00 0.03 1.35
C TYR A 143 -12.75 -0.68 2.47
N ASP A 144 -12.48 -0.21 3.68
CA ASP A 144 -13.15 -0.63 4.89
C ASP A 144 -14.38 0.24 5.10
N PHE A 145 -15.58 -0.35 5.01
CA PHE A 145 -16.84 0.37 5.12
C PHE A 145 -17.20 0.72 6.56
N TYR A 146 -16.69 -0.04 7.53
CA TYR A 146 -16.95 0.20 8.94
C TYR A 146 -16.14 1.40 9.46
N TYR A 147 -14.82 1.38 9.22
CA TYR A 147 -13.92 2.48 9.61
C TYR A 147 -13.86 3.61 8.58
N LYS A 148 -14.44 3.42 7.39
CA LYS A 148 -14.39 4.36 6.26
C LYS A 148 -12.96 4.70 5.84
N ARG A 149 -12.10 3.67 5.78
CA ARG A 149 -10.66 3.82 5.51
C ARG A 149 -10.27 3.10 4.23
N GLU A 150 -9.53 3.78 3.37
CA GLU A 150 -8.92 3.19 2.19
C GLU A 150 -7.51 2.65 2.49
N SER A 151 -7.22 1.47 1.95
CA SER A 151 -5.89 0.86 1.99
C SER A 151 -5.50 0.36 0.60
N TYR A 152 -4.20 0.25 0.36
CA TYR A 152 -3.68 -0.23 -0.91
C TYR A 152 -2.35 -0.95 -0.69
N SER A 153 -2.01 -1.83 -1.63
CA SER A 153 -0.69 -2.45 -1.73
C SER A 153 -0.30 -2.58 -3.19
N VAL A 154 0.97 -2.32 -3.48
CA VAL A 154 1.53 -2.37 -4.83
C VAL A 154 2.67 -3.37 -4.83
N THR A 155 2.58 -4.38 -5.69
CA THR A 155 3.68 -5.29 -6.01
C THR A 155 4.04 -5.04 -7.47
N SER A 156 5.20 -4.43 -7.71
CA SER A 156 5.61 -3.95 -9.03
C SER A 156 7.13 -3.96 -9.15
N PRO A 157 7.70 -4.07 -10.37
CA PRO A 157 9.11 -3.82 -10.62
C PRO A 157 9.48 -2.33 -10.56
N PHE A 158 8.56 -1.43 -10.17
CA PHE A 158 8.78 -0.01 -10.02
C PHE A 158 8.52 0.44 -8.58
N THR A 159 9.29 1.44 -8.17
CA THR A 159 9.00 2.22 -6.97
C THR A 159 8.07 3.37 -7.33
N TYR A 160 7.04 3.60 -6.51
CA TYR A 160 6.05 4.65 -6.74
C TYR A 160 6.02 5.68 -5.62
N GLU A 161 5.86 6.94 -6.00
CA GLU A 161 5.21 7.93 -5.15
C GLU A 161 3.69 7.80 -5.34
N VAL A 162 2.95 7.71 -4.22
CA VAL A 162 1.49 7.53 -4.25
C VAL A 162 0.81 8.79 -3.75
N ILE A 163 0.04 9.43 -4.63
CA ILE A 163 -0.80 10.57 -4.27
C ILE A 163 -2.25 10.10 -4.15
N LYS A 164 -2.83 10.29 -2.97
CA LYS A 164 -4.25 10.03 -2.71
C LYS A 164 -5.05 11.32 -2.86
N ARG A 165 -6.19 11.26 -3.54
CA ARG A 165 -7.12 12.39 -3.66
C ARG A 165 -8.56 11.91 -3.50
N ALA A 166 -9.44 12.76 -2.98
CA ALA A 166 -10.87 12.53 -3.14
C ALA A 166 -11.25 12.63 -4.62
N LEU A 167 -12.27 11.89 -5.06
CA LEU A 167 -12.80 12.08 -6.40
C LEU A 167 -13.47 13.45 -6.52
N PRO A 168 -13.36 14.13 -7.68
CA PRO A 168 -14.03 15.41 -7.89
C PRO A 168 -15.56 15.22 -7.92
N GLY A 169 -16.28 16.23 -7.41
CA GLY A 169 -17.75 16.25 -7.35
C GLY A 169 -18.32 15.55 -6.11
N ASN A 170 -19.64 15.30 -6.12
CA ASN A 170 -20.37 14.65 -5.01
C ASN A 170 -20.30 13.11 -5.09
N VAL A 171 -19.23 12.55 -5.64
CA VAL A 171 -19.06 11.10 -5.79
C VAL A 171 -18.33 10.55 -4.57
N SER A 172 -18.93 9.56 -3.91
CA SER A 172 -18.26 8.85 -2.81
C SER A 172 -17.15 7.96 -3.36
N GLY A 173 -15.90 8.24 -3.00
CA GLY A 173 -14.75 7.49 -3.50
C GLY A 173 -13.42 8.23 -3.42
N PHE A 174 -12.38 7.60 -3.94
CA PHE A 174 -11.02 8.14 -3.94
C PHE A 174 -10.26 7.81 -5.23
N SER A 175 -9.25 8.62 -5.52
CA SER A 175 -8.29 8.42 -6.59
C SER A 175 -6.91 8.11 -6.00
N LEU A 176 -6.25 7.11 -6.55
CA LEU A 176 -4.84 6.82 -6.34
C LEU A 176 -4.07 7.17 -7.61
N GLU A 177 -3.10 8.06 -7.50
CA GLU A 177 -2.18 8.42 -8.58
C GLU A 177 -0.79 7.88 -8.23
N LEU A 178 -0.33 6.92 -9.03
CA LEU A 178 0.95 6.24 -8.87
C LEU A 178 1.97 6.85 -9.82
N ILE A 179 2.91 7.63 -9.29
CA ILE A 179 3.98 8.28 -10.05
C ILE A 179 5.23 7.39 -9.97
N PRO A 180 5.66 6.76 -11.08
CA PRO A 180 6.83 5.89 -11.06
C PRO A 180 8.10 6.72 -10.87
N LEU A 181 8.90 6.37 -9.87
CA LEU A 181 10.18 7.02 -9.55
C LEU A 181 11.36 6.34 -10.24
N GLY A 182 11.22 5.06 -10.57
CA GLY A 182 12.27 4.24 -11.17
C GLY A 182 11.97 2.76 -11.00
N ARG A 183 12.75 1.91 -11.68
CA ARG A 183 12.65 0.46 -11.49
C ARG A 183 13.26 0.09 -10.14
N THR A 184 12.61 -0.82 -9.42
CA THR A 184 13.16 -1.40 -8.21
C THR A 184 14.35 -2.26 -8.63
N PRO A 185 15.57 -1.98 -8.12
CA PRO A 185 16.74 -2.72 -8.53
C PRO A 185 16.55 -4.18 -8.09
N GLN A 186 16.74 -5.10 -9.03
CA GLN A 186 16.72 -6.52 -8.73
C GLN A 186 18.08 -6.94 -8.16
N ALA A 187 18.13 -8.08 -7.46
CA ALA A 187 19.39 -8.64 -7.03
C ALA A 187 20.28 -8.85 -8.27
N PRO A 188 21.51 -8.33 -8.30
CA PRO A 188 22.37 -8.46 -9.46
C PRO A 188 22.76 -9.92 -9.67
N GLU A 189 22.82 -10.34 -10.93
CA GLU A 189 23.33 -11.65 -11.30
C GLU A 189 24.86 -11.68 -11.19
N ALA A 190 25.43 -12.86 -10.93
CA ALA A 190 26.88 -13.03 -10.91
C ALA A 190 27.57 -12.68 -12.25
N SER A 191 26.85 -12.81 -13.36
CA SER A 191 27.26 -12.45 -14.73
C SER A 191 27.32 -10.95 -14.99
N ALA A 192 26.66 -10.13 -14.15
CA ALA A 192 26.60 -8.68 -14.34
C ALA A 192 27.98 -8.02 -14.23
N MET A 193 28.94 -8.70 -13.61
CA MET A 193 30.33 -8.27 -13.52
C MET A 193 31.29 -9.43 -13.69
N GLU A 194 32.36 -9.18 -14.44
CA GLU A 194 33.39 -10.17 -14.73
C GLU A 194 34.77 -9.58 -14.43
N LEU A 195 35.64 -10.40 -13.84
CA LEU A 195 37.03 -10.03 -13.67
C LEU A 195 37.65 -9.91 -15.07
N SER A 196 38.19 -8.73 -15.39
CA SER A 196 38.96 -8.54 -16.62
C SER A 196 40.44 -8.71 -16.34
N GLU A 197 40.96 -8.08 -15.28
CA GLU A 197 42.39 -8.11 -14.95
C GLU A 197 42.62 -7.82 -13.48
N PHE A 198 43.62 -8.48 -12.89
CA PHE A 198 44.22 -8.06 -11.63
C PHE A 198 45.74 -7.99 -11.81
N SER A 199 46.32 -6.81 -11.59
CA SER A 199 47.74 -6.57 -11.84
C SER A 199 48.36 -5.65 -10.79
N TYR A 200 49.70 -5.65 -10.74
CA TYR A 200 50.49 -4.82 -9.84
C TYR A 200 51.51 -4.02 -10.66
N ASP A 201 51.55 -2.72 -10.44
CA ASP A 201 52.56 -1.84 -11.03
C ASP A 201 53.70 -1.60 -10.04
N HIS A 202 54.90 -2.08 -10.38
CA HIS A 202 56.11 -1.95 -9.55
C HIS A 202 56.57 -0.50 -9.39
N ALA A 203 56.33 0.36 -10.38
CA ALA A 203 56.79 1.75 -10.33
C ALA A 203 55.94 2.58 -9.35
N SER A 204 54.62 2.45 -9.41
CA SER A 204 53.68 3.16 -8.53
C SER A 204 53.37 2.43 -7.21
N LYS A 205 53.79 1.15 -7.10
CA LYS A 205 53.48 0.23 -6.01
C LYS A 205 51.97 0.09 -5.77
N GLN A 206 51.21 0.00 -6.87
CA GLN A 206 49.76 0.03 -6.84
C GLN A 206 49.17 -1.23 -7.47
N PHE A 207 48.18 -1.81 -6.81
CA PHE A 207 47.33 -2.86 -7.36
C PHE A 207 46.23 -2.23 -8.20
N THR A 208 45.93 -2.84 -9.34
CA THR A 208 44.80 -2.48 -10.20
C THR A 208 43.90 -3.70 -10.38
N LEU A 209 42.62 -3.53 -10.04
CA LEU A 209 41.56 -4.49 -10.32
C LEU A 209 40.65 -3.89 -11.39
N LEU A 210 40.63 -4.49 -12.57
CA LEU A 210 39.77 -4.13 -13.69
C LEU A 210 38.60 -5.12 -13.76
N VAL A 211 37.39 -4.60 -13.63
CA VAL A 211 36.15 -5.37 -13.70
C VAL A 211 35.33 -4.89 -14.88
N LYS A 212 34.95 -5.81 -15.77
CA LYS A 212 34.04 -5.51 -16.87
C LYS A 212 32.60 -5.53 -16.36
N SER A 213 31.84 -4.52 -16.75
CA SER A 213 30.43 -4.40 -16.43
C SER A 213 29.59 -4.93 -17.58
N ASN A 214 28.66 -5.82 -17.26
CA ASN A 214 27.62 -6.32 -18.17
C ASN A 214 26.24 -6.01 -17.60
N PHE A 215 26.11 -4.95 -16.78
CA PHE A 215 24.81 -4.53 -16.26
C PHE A 215 23.85 -4.21 -17.41
N SER A 216 22.62 -4.72 -17.30
CA SER A 216 21.53 -4.28 -18.16
C SER A 216 21.17 -2.83 -17.85
N SER A 217 20.43 -2.20 -18.76
CA SER A 217 19.91 -0.84 -18.58
C SER A 217 18.96 -0.69 -17.38
N ASP A 218 18.52 -1.79 -16.74
CA ASP A 218 17.75 -1.75 -15.50
C ASP A 218 18.48 -1.10 -14.35
N TYR A 219 19.80 -1.23 -14.36
CA TYR A 219 20.63 -0.79 -13.27
C TYR A 219 21.09 0.66 -13.48
N TYR A 220 20.77 1.29 -14.62
CA TYR A 220 21.22 2.65 -14.91
C TYR A 220 20.66 3.66 -13.90
N GLY A 221 21.54 4.51 -13.37
CA GLY A 221 21.22 5.47 -12.31
C GLY A 221 21.33 4.90 -10.89
N HIS A 222 21.48 3.58 -10.74
CA HIS A 222 21.80 2.96 -9.46
C HIS A 222 23.31 3.04 -9.18
N LYS A 223 23.67 2.86 -7.91
CA LYS A 223 25.07 2.76 -7.48
C LYS A 223 25.44 1.31 -7.22
N VAL A 224 26.58 0.90 -7.74
CA VAL A 224 27.23 -0.37 -7.39
C VAL A 224 28.28 -0.12 -6.32
N GLU A 225 28.34 -1.03 -5.35
CA GLU A 225 29.34 -1.07 -4.31
C GLU A 225 30.21 -2.32 -4.52
N PHE A 226 31.52 -2.14 -4.68
CA PHE A 226 32.50 -3.21 -4.76
C PHE A 226 33.17 -3.39 -3.41
N SER A 227 33.30 -4.63 -2.99
CA SER A 227 34.07 -5.02 -1.82
C SER A 227 35.33 -5.72 -2.28
N VAL A 228 36.50 -5.14 -2.02
CA VAL A 228 37.81 -5.66 -2.44
C VAL A 228 38.65 -5.92 -1.20
N GLU A 229 39.07 -7.17 -1.02
CA GLU A 229 39.95 -7.60 0.06
C GLU A 229 41.27 -8.12 -0.51
N LEU A 230 42.38 -7.47 -0.17
CA LEU A 230 43.70 -7.92 -0.58
C LEU A 230 44.19 -9.02 0.36
N MET A 231 44.56 -10.15 -0.21
CA MET A 231 45.06 -11.31 0.49
C MET A 231 46.51 -11.55 0.11
N ARG A 232 47.35 -11.90 1.09
CA ARG A 232 48.68 -12.46 0.84
C ARG A 232 48.56 -13.98 0.76
N ASP A 233 48.98 -14.54 -0.36
CA ASP A 233 49.04 -15.98 -0.62
C ASP A 233 50.20 -16.62 0.17
N GLY A 234 49.93 -17.76 0.80
CA GLY A 234 50.89 -18.49 1.63
C GLY A 234 50.33 -19.81 2.16
N LEU A 235 51.01 -20.41 3.14
CA LEU A 235 50.48 -21.60 3.83
C LEU A 235 49.17 -21.29 4.57
N PHE A 236 49.06 -20.05 5.06
CA PHE A 236 47.85 -19.46 5.60
C PHE A 236 47.65 -18.12 4.91
N ASP A 237 46.58 -18.03 4.12
CA ASP A 237 46.20 -16.79 3.46
C ASP A 237 45.91 -15.73 4.52
N SER A 238 46.61 -14.60 4.46
CA SER A 238 46.44 -13.51 5.44
C SER A 238 45.83 -12.28 4.76
N SER A 239 44.75 -11.75 5.33
CA SER A 239 44.13 -10.51 4.85
C SER A 239 45.02 -9.31 5.17
N LYS A 240 45.30 -8.48 4.15
CA LYS A 240 46.00 -7.20 4.28
C LYS A 240 45.06 -6.03 4.54
N GLY A 241 43.77 -6.25 4.36
CA GLY A 241 42.73 -5.27 4.60
C GLY A 241 41.69 -5.29 3.47
N LYS A 242 40.60 -4.60 3.74
CA LYS A 242 39.41 -4.56 2.90
C LYS A 242 39.06 -3.11 2.59
N GLN A 243 38.72 -2.83 1.34
CA GLN A 243 38.26 -1.53 0.89
C GLN A 243 36.98 -1.66 0.08
N THR A 244 36.13 -0.66 0.22
CA THR A 244 34.88 -0.56 -0.52
C THR A 244 34.99 0.56 -1.54
N TYR A 245 34.50 0.31 -2.76
CA TYR A 245 34.41 1.32 -3.83
C TYR A 245 32.95 1.49 -4.23
N GLU A 246 32.56 2.72 -4.54
CA GLU A 246 31.24 3.01 -5.08
C GLU A 246 31.37 3.64 -6.46
N ALA A 247 30.51 3.21 -7.37
CA ALA A 247 30.41 3.80 -8.69
C ALA A 247 28.96 3.84 -9.15
N GLU A 248 28.64 4.81 -10.02
CA GLU A 248 27.35 4.85 -10.68
C GLU A 248 27.33 3.86 -11.86
N ILE A 249 26.18 3.23 -12.06
CA ILE A 249 25.93 2.35 -13.20
C ILE A 249 25.29 3.22 -14.29
N ASN A 250 25.94 3.32 -15.44
CA ASN A 250 25.43 4.07 -16.58
C ASN A 250 25.85 3.39 -17.90
N ALA A 251 25.27 3.84 -19.02
CA ALA A 251 25.53 3.25 -20.34
C ALA A 251 26.99 3.33 -20.80
N ALA A 252 27.78 4.25 -20.25
CA ALA A 252 29.20 4.42 -20.57
C ALA A 252 30.11 3.55 -19.69
N SER A 253 29.59 2.96 -18.60
CA SER A 253 30.35 2.18 -17.63
C SER A 253 30.61 0.78 -18.17
N GLY A 254 31.45 0.65 -19.19
CA GLY A 254 31.85 -0.65 -19.75
C GLY A 254 32.84 -1.41 -18.87
N SER A 255 33.60 -0.69 -18.02
CA SER A 255 34.53 -1.28 -17.06
C SER A 255 34.77 -0.35 -15.88
N TYR A 256 35.08 -0.93 -14.73
CA TYR A 256 35.44 -0.23 -13.51
C TYR A 256 36.89 -0.54 -13.15
N ILE A 257 37.65 0.50 -12.84
CA ILE A 257 39.07 0.41 -12.48
C ILE A 257 39.20 0.79 -11.01
N MET A 258 39.57 -0.18 -10.17
CA MET A 258 39.85 0.04 -8.76
C MET A 258 41.36 -0.01 -8.55
N LYS A 259 41.91 1.06 -8.00
CA LYS A 259 43.35 1.16 -7.70
C LYS A 259 43.59 1.39 -6.21
N PHE A 260 44.53 0.65 -5.64
CA PHE A 260 44.87 0.75 -4.20
C PHE A 260 46.30 0.30 -3.93
N LYS A 261 46.89 0.79 -2.83
CA LYS A 261 48.18 0.31 -2.33
C LYS A 261 47.98 -0.55 -1.09
N GLU A 262 48.93 -1.44 -0.80
CA GLU A 262 48.90 -2.27 0.41
C GLU A 262 48.75 -1.41 1.68
N GLY A 263 49.38 -0.24 1.72
CA GLY A 263 49.33 0.69 2.87
C GLY A 263 48.04 1.49 3.01
N ASP A 264 47.21 1.58 1.97
CA ASP A 264 45.93 2.31 2.00
C ASP A 264 44.82 1.49 2.64
N LEU A 265 45.03 0.18 2.77
CA LEU A 265 44.06 -0.75 3.32
C LEU A 265 44.10 -0.72 4.85
N PRO A 266 42.93 -0.68 5.52
CA PRO A 266 42.87 -0.78 6.97
C PRO A 266 43.43 -2.15 7.39
N LYS A 267 44.56 -2.12 8.11
CA LYS A 267 45.30 -3.33 8.49
C LYS A 267 44.40 -4.25 9.33
N SER A 268 44.31 -5.51 8.92
CA SER A 268 43.79 -6.55 9.81
C SER A 268 44.84 -6.82 10.91
N LEU A 269 44.38 -7.11 12.13
CA LEU A 269 45.22 -7.25 13.33
C LEU A 269 46.20 -8.45 13.29
N GLU A 270 46.22 -9.27 12.23
CA GLU A 270 46.86 -10.59 12.26
C GLU A 270 47.95 -10.84 11.20
N ALA A 271 48.36 -9.83 10.43
CA ALA A 271 49.32 -10.05 9.34
C ALA A 271 50.78 -10.09 9.82
N GLY A 272 51.27 -11.27 10.23
CA GLY A 272 52.70 -11.51 10.50
C GLY A 272 53.61 -11.20 9.31
N GLU A 273 54.73 -10.51 9.55
CA GLU A 273 55.74 -10.18 8.53
C GLU A 273 56.59 -11.41 8.16
N SER A 274 56.12 -12.23 7.23
CA SER A 274 56.95 -13.31 6.68
C SER A 274 58.07 -12.77 5.77
N ARG A 275 59.30 -13.24 6.01
CA ARG A 275 60.59 -12.87 5.36
C ARG A 275 60.82 -13.46 3.96
N ALA A 276 59.80 -14.01 3.29
CA ALA A 276 59.95 -14.53 1.92
C ALA A 276 60.35 -13.40 0.93
N LYS A 277 61.28 -13.71 0.01
CA LYS A 277 61.84 -12.76 -0.99
C LYS A 277 60.79 -12.18 -1.93
N ASP A 278 59.83 -13.01 -2.36
CA ASP A 278 58.72 -12.57 -3.20
C ASP A 278 57.40 -12.74 -2.46
N LYS A 279 56.55 -11.71 -2.49
CA LYS A 279 55.21 -11.75 -1.91
C LYS A 279 54.21 -12.04 -3.02
N LYS A 280 53.38 -13.07 -2.85
CA LYS A 280 52.24 -13.30 -3.75
C LYS A 280 50.97 -12.72 -3.13
N PHE A 281 50.19 -12.02 -3.93
CA PHE A 281 48.94 -11.41 -3.51
C PHE A 281 47.82 -11.77 -4.45
N PHE A 282 46.62 -12.01 -3.92
CA PHE A 282 45.40 -12.12 -4.70
C PHE A 282 44.32 -11.25 -4.06
N VAL A 283 43.22 -11.05 -4.77
CA VAL A 283 42.07 -10.30 -4.24
C VAL A 283 40.89 -11.23 -4.08
N LYS A 284 40.21 -11.16 -2.94
CA LYS A 284 38.81 -11.59 -2.82
C LYS A 284 37.92 -10.41 -3.13
N TRP A 285 36.95 -10.58 -4.03
CA TRP A 285 36.08 -9.49 -4.40
C TRP A 285 34.64 -9.92 -4.60
N GLY A 286 33.75 -8.94 -4.53
CA GLY A 286 32.35 -9.09 -4.86
C GLY A 286 31.71 -7.72 -4.98
N PHE A 287 30.42 -7.69 -5.28
CA PHE A 287 29.71 -6.43 -5.47
C PHE A 287 28.25 -6.53 -5.01
N SER A 288 27.64 -5.38 -4.76
CA SER A 288 26.21 -5.26 -4.50
C SER A 288 25.66 -4.02 -5.19
N VAL A 289 24.39 -4.05 -5.59
CA VAL A 289 23.69 -2.85 -6.09
C VAL A 289 22.95 -2.23 -4.92
N LYS A 290 23.18 -0.93 -4.68
CA LYS A 290 22.53 -0.21 -3.58
C LYS A 290 21.01 -0.26 -3.72
N GLY A 291 20.35 -0.58 -2.62
CA GLY A 291 18.90 -0.79 -2.54
C GLY A 291 18.45 -2.24 -2.66
N THR A 292 19.30 -3.16 -3.11
CA THR A 292 18.93 -4.59 -3.25
C THR A 292 19.19 -5.40 -1.99
N GLY A 293 20.22 -5.03 -1.21
CA GLY A 293 20.70 -5.82 -0.06
C GLY A 293 21.41 -7.14 -0.44
N ALA A 294 21.52 -7.46 -1.73
CA ALA A 294 22.14 -8.70 -2.21
C ALA A 294 23.62 -8.47 -2.55
N PHE A 295 24.50 -9.21 -1.88
CA PHE A 295 25.93 -9.23 -2.18
C PHE A 295 26.28 -10.45 -3.02
N VAL A 296 26.98 -10.22 -4.13
CA VAL A 296 27.47 -11.25 -5.04
C VAL A 296 28.97 -11.42 -4.81
N ASP A 297 29.33 -12.55 -4.21
CA ASP A 297 30.74 -12.95 -4.05
C ASP A 297 31.27 -13.49 -5.39
N LYS A 298 32.39 -12.93 -5.84
CA LYS A 298 33.08 -13.32 -7.08
C LYS A 298 34.31 -14.18 -6.82
N GLY A 299 34.59 -14.50 -5.57
CA GLY A 299 35.68 -15.36 -5.17
C GLY A 299 37.03 -14.66 -5.24
N ARG A 300 38.08 -15.42 -5.57
CA ARG A 300 39.47 -14.94 -5.62
C ARG A 300 39.99 -14.77 -7.04
N THR A 301 40.84 -13.78 -7.24
CA THR A 301 41.64 -13.62 -8.46
C THR A 301 42.82 -14.60 -8.50
N ASP A 302 43.47 -14.71 -9.65
CA ASP A 302 44.81 -15.30 -9.71
C ASP A 302 45.82 -14.44 -8.93
N PRO A 303 46.84 -15.07 -8.32
CA PRO A 303 47.85 -14.35 -7.54
C PRO A 303 48.86 -13.64 -8.44
N VAL A 304 49.21 -12.40 -8.06
CA VAL A 304 50.27 -11.59 -8.66
C VAL A 304 51.49 -11.60 -7.75
N THR A 305 52.68 -11.69 -8.34
CA THR A 305 53.95 -11.70 -7.59
C THR A 305 54.51 -10.29 -7.47
N VAL A 306 54.85 -9.89 -6.25
CA VAL A 306 55.42 -8.59 -5.89
C VAL A 306 56.82 -8.83 -5.32
N PRO A 307 57.90 -8.43 -6.02
CA PRO A 307 59.26 -8.47 -5.52
C PRO A 307 59.41 -7.46 -4.38
N GLN A 308 60.20 -7.84 -3.37
CA GLN A 308 60.56 -6.96 -2.25
C GLN A 308 61.38 -5.74 -2.68
#